data_AF-A0A9Q6S6N2-F1
#
_entry.id   AF-A0A9Q6S6N2-F1
#
_cell.length_a   1.000
_cell.length_b   1.000
_cell.length_c   1.000
_cell.angle_alpha   90.00
_cell.angle_beta   90.00
_cell.angle_gamma   90.00
#
_symmetry.space_group_name_H-M   'P 1'
#
loop_
_entity.id
_entity.type
_entity.pdbx_description
1 polymer ?
#
loop_
_entity_poly.entity_id
_entity_poly.type
_entity_poly.pdbx_seq_one_letter_code
_entity_poly.pdbx_strand_id
1 'polypeptide(L)'
;MTGHTDTFTPAECRAVDTIVCLHDALREAAGTRRHFRAGSQGEMQDYIATLARCMDTVEADPRLLTELGRRQLVKLNLCGPVGGLDEAALLEFYREPDNLRGAGLAVLRECGVTLRSWQDGCDDLIASRRTPPN
;
A
#
# COMPACT_ATOMS: atom_id res chain seq x y z
N MET A 1 9.52 4.01 -27.15
CA MET A 1 9.10 3.12 -26.04
C MET A 1 7.72 3.56 -25.60
N THR A 2 6.66 3.01 -26.21
CA THR A 2 5.28 3.24 -25.80
C THR A 2 5.02 2.40 -24.55
N GLY A 3 4.79 3.07 -23.43
CA GLY A 3 4.86 2.49 -22.10
C GLY A 3 3.59 1.72 -21.79
N HIS A 4 3.73 0.53 -21.21
CA HIS A 4 2.70 -0.25 -20.51
C HIS A 4 1.75 0.54 -19.58
N THR A 5 2.01 1.81 -19.32
CA THR A 5 1.14 2.75 -18.60
C THR A 5 0.08 3.43 -19.48
N ASP A 6 0.21 3.42 -20.80
CA ASP A 6 -0.74 4.05 -21.75
C ASP A 6 -2.12 3.33 -21.76
N THR A 7 -2.22 2.16 -21.12
CA THR A 7 -3.45 1.38 -20.97
C THR A 7 -4.26 1.72 -19.73
N PHE A 8 -3.75 2.60 -18.86
CA PHE A 8 -4.42 3.01 -17.63
C PHE A 8 -4.92 4.44 -17.71
N THR A 9 -6.10 4.67 -17.17
CA THR A 9 -6.64 6.00 -16.95
C THR A 9 -5.80 6.75 -15.92
N PRO A 10 -5.81 8.10 -15.93
CA PRO A 10 -5.13 8.90 -14.92
C PRO A 10 -5.58 8.59 -13.48
N ALA A 11 -6.82 8.15 -13.28
CA ALA A 11 -7.33 7.78 -11.96
C ALA A 11 -6.73 6.46 -11.46
N GLU A 12 -6.63 5.46 -12.35
CA GLU A 12 -5.98 4.18 -12.04
C GLU A 12 -4.48 4.36 -11.74
N CYS A 13 -3.77 5.17 -12.54
CA CYS A 13 -2.38 5.51 -12.27
C CYS A 13 -2.23 6.14 -10.89
N ARG A 14 -3.07 7.13 -10.55
CA ARG A 14 -3.05 7.77 -9.23
C ARG A 14 -3.32 6.79 -8.09
N ALA A 15 -4.23 5.84 -8.28
CA ALA A 15 -4.52 4.83 -7.27
C ALA A 15 -3.29 3.97 -7.01
N VAL A 16 -2.65 3.44 -8.06
CA VAL A 16 -1.42 2.64 -7.94
C VAL A 16 -0.28 3.46 -7.32
N ASP A 17 -0.06 4.70 -7.80
CA ASP A 17 0.99 5.59 -7.29
C ASP A 17 0.80 5.87 -5.79
N THR A 18 -0.44 6.09 -5.36
CA THR A 18 -0.76 6.35 -3.95
C THR A 18 -0.38 5.16 -3.07
N ILE A 19 -0.70 3.94 -3.50
CA ILE A 19 -0.36 2.72 -2.74
C ILE A 19 1.15 2.46 -2.74
N VAL A 20 1.83 2.69 -3.87
CA VAL A 20 3.30 2.60 -3.97
C VAL A 20 3.96 3.56 -2.98
N CYS A 21 3.56 4.83 -2.97
CA CYS A 21 4.09 5.84 -2.05
C CYS A 21 3.84 5.48 -0.58
N LEU A 22 2.64 4.98 -0.26
CA LEU A 22 2.33 4.51 1.09
C LEU A 22 3.24 3.34 1.47
N HIS A 23 3.34 2.30 0.64
CA HIS A 23 4.16 1.14 0.92
C HIS A 23 5.63 1.52 1.14
N ASP A 24 6.20 2.36 0.28
CA ASP A 24 7.58 2.83 0.42
C ASP A 24 7.79 3.60 1.73
N ALA A 25 6.87 4.49 2.09
CA ALA A 25 6.94 5.24 3.34
C ALA A 25 6.86 4.34 4.58
N LEU A 26 5.98 3.31 4.54
CA LEU A 26 5.88 2.32 5.62
C LEU A 26 7.17 1.51 5.77
N ARG A 27 7.79 1.13 4.64
CA ARG A 27 9.07 0.41 4.63
C ARG A 27 10.22 1.28 5.13
N GLU A 28 10.28 2.56 4.79
CA GLU A 28 11.27 3.49 5.35
C GLU A 28 11.07 3.68 6.86
N ALA A 29 9.81 3.72 7.32
CA ALA A 29 9.49 3.88 8.73
C ALA A 29 9.63 2.59 9.56
N ALA A 30 9.69 1.42 8.92
CA ALA A 30 9.81 0.13 9.61
C ALA A 30 11.07 0.09 10.50
N GLY A 31 10.90 -0.28 11.77
CA GLY A 31 11.99 -0.29 12.75
C GLY A 31 12.40 1.10 13.26
N THR A 32 11.78 2.17 12.78
CA THR A 32 11.95 3.52 13.32
C THR A 32 10.89 3.82 14.39
N ARG A 33 11.18 4.78 15.28
CA ARG A 33 10.16 5.35 16.20
C ARG A 33 9.38 6.50 15.56
N ARG A 34 9.33 6.59 14.23
CA ARG A 34 8.59 7.65 13.55
C ARG A 34 7.10 7.32 13.61
N HIS A 35 6.34 8.22 14.20
CA HIS A 35 4.87 8.15 14.19
C HIS A 35 4.34 9.02 13.06
N PHE A 36 3.32 8.54 12.34
CA PHE A 36 2.58 9.35 11.40
C PHE A 36 1.91 10.51 12.15
N ARG A 37 2.04 11.74 11.65
CA ARG A 37 1.48 12.94 12.27
C ARG A 37 0.63 13.70 11.26
N ALA A 38 -0.69 13.70 11.46
CA ALA A 38 -1.63 14.56 10.74
C ALA A 38 -1.74 15.94 11.41
N GLY A 39 -2.11 16.96 10.64
CA GLY A 39 -2.39 18.31 11.16
C GLY A 39 -3.62 18.35 12.05
N SER A 40 -4.64 17.55 11.71
CA SER A 40 -5.88 17.39 12.45
C SER A 40 -6.48 15.99 12.28
N GLN A 41 -7.44 15.64 13.14
CA GLN A 41 -8.17 14.37 13.08
C GLN A 41 -9.00 14.25 11.79
N GLY A 42 -9.66 15.34 11.35
CA GLY A 42 -10.48 15.33 10.13
C GLY A 42 -9.64 15.04 8.89
N GLU A 43 -8.49 15.71 8.77
CA GLU A 43 -7.53 15.46 7.69
C GLU A 43 -7.02 14.00 7.70
N MET A 44 -6.83 13.41 8.89
CA MET A 44 -6.43 12.01 9.01
C MET A 44 -7.52 11.07 8.48
N GLN A 45 -8.78 11.29 8.84
CA GLN A 45 -9.90 10.48 8.36
C GLN A 45 -10.11 10.61 6.86
N ASP A 46 -10.00 11.82 6.30
CA ASP A 46 -10.10 12.06 4.87
C ASP A 46 -8.97 11.37 4.09
N TYR A 47 -7.76 11.39 4.66
CA TYR A 47 -6.62 10.69 4.09
C TYR A 47 -6.79 9.16 4.15
N ILE A 48 -7.22 8.61 5.28
CA ILE A 48 -7.53 7.18 5.43
C ILE A 48 -8.58 6.74 4.42
N ALA A 49 -9.67 7.50 4.29
CA ALA A 49 -10.74 7.21 3.33
C ALA A 49 -10.25 7.25 1.87
N THR A 50 -9.30 8.13 1.57
CA THR A 50 -8.67 8.20 0.24
C THR A 50 -7.81 6.97 -0.03
N LEU A 51 -6.97 6.57 0.93
CA LEU A 51 -6.15 5.37 0.84
C LEU A 51 -7.02 4.12 0.65
N ALA A 52 -8.10 3.98 1.44
CA ALA A 52 -9.05 2.87 1.32
C ALA A 52 -9.66 2.78 -0.09
N ARG A 53 -10.15 3.89 -0.65
CA ARG A 53 -10.69 3.92 -2.02
C ARG A 53 -9.66 3.52 -3.07
N CYS A 54 -8.40 3.97 -2.91
CA CYS A 54 -7.32 3.57 -3.81
C CYS A 54 -7.03 2.07 -3.70
N MET A 55 -7.01 1.51 -2.49
CA MET A 55 -6.83 0.07 -2.26
C MET A 55 -7.96 -0.73 -2.91
N ASP A 56 -9.23 -0.35 -2.70
CA ASP A 56 -10.39 -1.02 -3.31
C ASP A 56 -10.33 -0.98 -4.84
N THR A 57 -9.93 0.17 -5.41
CA THR A 57 -9.78 0.32 -6.86
C THR A 57 -8.72 -0.64 -7.41
N VAL A 58 -7.56 -0.73 -6.74
CA VAL A 58 -6.47 -1.60 -7.18
C VAL A 58 -6.84 -3.07 -6.97
N GLU A 59 -7.44 -3.44 -5.84
CA GLU A 59 -7.83 -4.82 -5.53
C GLU A 59 -8.87 -5.37 -6.50
N ALA A 60 -9.82 -4.53 -6.94
CA ALA A 60 -10.89 -4.93 -7.85
C ALA A 60 -10.41 -5.21 -9.28
N ASP A 61 -9.24 -4.70 -9.70
CA ASP A 61 -8.72 -4.89 -11.06
C ASP A 61 -7.41 -5.70 -11.07
N PRO A 62 -7.44 -6.95 -11.58
CA PRO A 62 -6.26 -7.80 -11.73
C PRO A 62 -5.07 -7.15 -12.48
N ARG A 63 -5.33 -6.23 -13.41
CA ARG A 63 -4.29 -5.50 -14.17
C ARG A 63 -3.57 -4.51 -13.28
N LEU A 64 -4.29 -3.82 -12.39
CA LEU A 64 -3.71 -2.87 -11.44
C LEU A 64 -2.93 -3.60 -10.35
N LEU A 65 -3.41 -4.75 -9.88
CA LEU A 65 -2.64 -5.62 -8.98
C LEU A 65 -1.33 -6.08 -9.61
N THR A 66 -1.36 -6.48 -10.88
CA THR A 66 -0.17 -6.91 -11.62
C THR A 66 0.84 -5.76 -11.73
N GLU A 67 0.37 -4.54 -12.03
CA GLU A 67 1.21 -3.35 -12.12
C GLU A 67 1.79 -2.94 -10.75
N LEU A 68 0.99 -2.99 -9.69
CA LEU A 68 1.46 -2.73 -8.33
C LEU A 68 2.57 -3.72 -7.93
N GLY A 69 2.34 -5.02 -8.18
CA GLY A 69 3.34 -6.06 -7.92
C GLY A 69 4.62 -5.84 -8.72
N ARG A 70 4.51 -5.43 -9.99
CA ARG A 70 5.67 -5.10 -10.85
C ARG A 70 6.49 -3.97 -10.26
N ARG A 71 5.85 -2.88 -9.81
CA ARG A 71 6.55 -1.70 -9.26
C ARG A 71 7.22 -1.98 -7.92
N GLN A 72 6.69 -2.92 -7.14
CA GLN A 72 7.18 -3.23 -5.80
C GLN A 72 8.02 -4.51 -5.72
N LEU A 73 8.28 -5.16 -6.85
CA LEU A 73 9.02 -6.41 -6.99
C LEU A 73 10.33 -6.45 -6.19
N VAL A 74 11.18 -5.43 -6.36
CA VAL A 74 12.49 -5.35 -5.69
C VAL A 74 12.34 -5.17 -4.18
N LYS A 75 11.32 -4.43 -3.74
CA LYS A 75 11.05 -4.16 -2.32
C LYS A 75 10.44 -5.39 -1.62
N LEU A 76 9.65 -6.19 -2.32
CA LEU A 76 9.07 -7.43 -1.83
C LEU A 76 10.13 -8.52 -1.59
N ASN A 77 11.20 -8.54 -2.39
CA ASN A 77 12.33 -9.45 -2.19
C ASN A 77 13.03 -9.23 -0.83
N LEU A 78 12.92 -8.03 -0.25
CA LEU A 78 13.54 -7.73 1.04
C LEU A 78 12.81 -8.42 2.22
N CYS A 79 11.62 -9.01 2.04
CA CYS A 79 10.82 -9.57 3.15
C CYS A 79 9.92 -10.80 2.84
N GLY A 80 9.86 -11.34 1.63
CA GLY A 80 9.04 -12.53 1.31
C GLY A 80 9.72 -13.89 1.62
N PRO A 81 8.99 -15.03 1.57
CA PRO A 81 9.55 -16.39 1.78
C PRO A 81 10.62 -16.80 0.75
N VAL A 82 10.88 -15.92 -0.22
CA VAL A 82 11.87 -16.03 -1.28
C VAL A 82 13.16 -15.27 -0.90
N GLY A 83 13.41 -15.09 0.40
CA GLY A 83 14.58 -14.42 0.94
C GLY A 83 15.87 -15.13 0.50
N GLY A 84 16.55 -14.55 -0.48
CA GLY A 84 17.85 -15.03 -0.95
C GLY A 84 17.92 -15.40 -2.43
N LEU A 85 16.85 -15.22 -3.22
CA LEU A 85 16.98 -15.29 -4.68
C LEU A 85 17.70 -14.06 -5.22
N ASP A 86 18.57 -14.30 -6.21
CA ASP A 86 19.17 -13.24 -7.00
C ASP A 86 18.12 -12.55 -7.89
N GLU A 87 18.46 -11.36 -8.38
CA GLU A 87 17.58 -10.53 -9.19
C GLU A 87 17.07 -11.25 -10.45
N ALA A 88 17.90 -12.11 -11.06
CA ALA A 88 17.54 -12.84 -12.26
C ALA A 88 16.45 -13.90 -11.99
N ALA A 89 16.56 -14.65 -10.89
CA ALA A 89 15.57 -15.64 -10.48
C ALA A 89 14.23 -15.00 -10.09
N LEU A 90 14.26 -13.79 -9.50
CA LEU A 90 13.05 -13.02 -9.22
C LEU A 90 12.38 -12.54 -10.50
N LEU A 91 13.16 -11.97 -11.42
CA LEU A 91 12.64 -11.53 -12.71
C LEU A 91 12.00 -12.70 -13.47
N GLU A 92 12.59 -13.90 -13.39
CA GLU A 92 12.01 -15.12 -13.97
C GLU A 92 10.69 -15.51 -13.31
N PHE A 93 10.67 -15.59 -11.97
CA PHE A 93 9.46 -15.95 -11.22
C PHE A 93 8.30 -14.99 -11.54
N TYR A 94 8.58 -13.71 -11.70
CA TYR A 94 7.58 -12.69 -11.98
C TYR A 94 7.33 -12.44 -13.48
N ARG A 95 7.83 -13.30 -14.37
CA ARG A 95 7.32 -13.34 -15.77
C ARG A 95 5.86 -13.76 -15.82
N GLU A 96 5.43 -14.58 -14.87
CA GLU A 96 4.05 -15.03 -14.76
C GLU A 96 3.15 -13.92 -14.17
N PRO A 97 2.09 -13.49 -14.87
CA PRO A 97 1.19 -12.43 -14.39
C PRO A 97 0.52 -12.74 -13.06
N ASP A 98 0.26 -14.01 -12.75
CA ASP A 98 -0.36 -14.42 -11.50
C ASP A 98 0.58 -14.21 -10.30
N ASN A 99 1.89 -14.39 -10.50
CA ASN A 99 2.89 -14.11 -9.46
C ASN A 99 2.99 -12.61 -9.19
N LEU A 100 2.95 -11.78 -10.24
CA LEU A 100 2.89 -10.32 -10.11
C LEU A 100 1.60 -9.88 -9.39
N ARG A 101 0.46 -10.49 -9.69
CA ARG A 101 -0.80 -10.22 -8.99
C ARG A 101 -0.72 -10.58 -7.51
N GLY A 102 -0.14 -11.75 -7.20
CA GLY A 102 0.12 -12.18 -5.83
C GLY A 102 1.01 -11.20 -5.06
N ALA A 103 2.04 -10.68 -5.71
CA ALA A 103 2.89 -9.61 -5.18
C ALA A 103 2.10 -8.32 -4.91
N GLY A 104 1.25 -7.88 -5.84
CA GLY A 104 0.39 -6.70 -5.64
C GLY A 104 -0.57 -6.86 -4.46
N LEU A 105 -1.15 -8.06 -4.29
CA LEU A 105 -2.01 -8.38 -3.14
C LEU A 105 -1.23 -8.35 -1.82
N ALA A 106 0.02 -8.81 -1.81
CA ALA A 106 0.86 -8.75 -0.63
C ALA A 106 1.12 -7.29 -0.19
N VAL A 107 1.43 -6.40 -1.14
CA VAL A 107 1.60 -4.96 -0.88
C VAL A 107 0.32 -4.35 -0.28
N LEU A 108 -0.84 -4.63 -0.86
CA LEU A 108 -2.12 -4.13 -0.33
C LEU A 108 -2.38 -4.62 1.10
N ARG A 109 -2.09 -5.90 1.38
CA ARG A 109 -2.27 -6.45 2.73
C ARG A 109 -1.41 -5.74 3.76
N GLU A 110 -0.15 -5.47 3.44
CA GLU A 110 0.76 -4.73 4.31
C GLU A 110 0.26 -3.30 4.56
N CYS A 111 -0.09 -2.56 3.51
CA CYS A 111 -0.68 -1.24 3.63
C CYS A 111 -1.98 -1.24 4.45
N GLY A 112 -2.84 -2.25 4.25
CA GLY A 112 -4.13 -2.37 4.92
C GLY A 112 -4.01 -2.63 6.42
N VAL A 113 -2.99 -3.34 6.89
CA VAL A 113 -2.72 -3.53 8.32
C VAL A 113 -2.44 -2.18 8.98
N THR A 114 -1.58 -1.36 8.38
CA THR A 114 -1.27 -0.04 8.93
C THR A 114 -2.47 0.90 8.85
N LEU A 115 -3.21 0.88 7.75
CA LEU A 115 -4.39 1.71 7.56
C LEU A 115 -5.44 1.45 8.66
N ARG A 116 -5.70 0.18 8.98
CA ARG A 116 -6.60 -0.19 10.09
C ARG A 116 -6.10 0.32 11.44
N SER A 117 -4.81 0.16 11.73
CA SER A 117 -4.23 0.68 12.98
C SER A 117 -4.37 2.21 13.10
N TRP A 118 -4.25 2.94 12.00
CA TRP A 118 -4.49 4.38 11.98
C TRP A 118 -5.96 4.75 12.19
N GLN A 119 -6.87 3.98 11.60
CA GLN A 119 -8.31 4.15 11.80
C GLN A 119 -8.70 3.92 13.26
N ASP A 120 -8.25 2.81 13.86
CA ASP A 120 -8.50 2.49 15.27
C ASP A 120 -7.99 3.61 16.19
N GLY A 121 -6.78 4.13 15.94
CA GLY A 121 -6.23 5.25 16.69
C GLY A 121 -7.04 6.55 16.56
N CYS A 122 -7.67 6.80 15.41
CA CYS A 122 -8.57 7.95 15.24
C CYS A 122 -9.86 7.75 16.03
N ASP A 123 -10.41 6.53 16.03
CA ASP A 123 -11.66 6.20 16.70
C ASP A 123 -11.49 6.22 18.24
N ASP A 124 -10.35 5.77 18.77
CA ASP A 124 -10.01 5.89 20.19
C ASP A 124 -9.90 7.35 20.66
N LEU A 125 -9.33 8.23 19.84
CA LEU A 125 -9.27 9.66 20.11
C LEU A 125 -10.67 10.31 20.13
N ILE A 126 -11.59 9.84 19.27
CA ILE A 126 -12.99 10.28 19.30
C ILE A 126 -13.68 9.80 20.57
N ALA A 127 -13.52 8.52 20.91
CA ALA A 127 -14.16 7.92 22.07
C ALA A 127 -13.71 8.60 23.38
N SER A 128 -12.40 8.83 23.54
CA SER A 128 -11.82 9.48 24.73
C SER A 128 -12.27 10.93 24.91
N ARG A 129 -12.58 11.66 23.82
CA ARG A 129 -13.15 13.03 23.90
C ARG A 129 -14.62 13.05 24.30
N ARG A 130 -15.34 11.93 24.16
CA ARG A 130 -16.77 11.82 24.50
C ARG A 130 -17.01 11.39 25.95
N THR A 131 -15.98 10.93 26.65
CA THR A 131 -16.06 10.62 28.08
C THR A 131 -15.79 11.90 28.88
N PRO A 132 -16.78 12.46 29.60
CA PRO A 132 -16.51 13.59 30.48
C PRO A 132 -15.57 13.16 31.61
N PRO A 133 -14.68 14.05 32.09
CA PRO A 133 -13.90 13.76 33.29
C PRO A 133 -14.87 13.57 34.47
N ASN A 134 -14.72 12.43 35.18
CA ASN A 134 -15.36 12.21 36.47
C ASN A 134 -14.90 13.24 37.50
#